data_AF-A0A0K8QA40-F1
#
_entry.id   AF-A0A0K8QA40-F1
#
_cell.length_a   1.000
_cell.length_b   1.000
_cell.length_c   1.000
_cell.angle_alpha   90.00
_cell.angle_beta   90.00
_cell.angle_gamma   90.00
#
_symmetry.space_group_name_H-M   'P 1'
#
loop_
_entity.id
_entity.type
_entity.pdbx_description
1 polymer ?
#
loop_
_entity_poly.entity_id
_entity_poly.type
_entity_poly.pdbx_seq_one_letter_code
_entity_poly.pdbx_strand_id
1 'polypeptide(L)' 'MLRTAHPGGVVVCFSHADPIKAAVAHALGTHLDLFQRIVISPGSVSVVSYVEGQAPAVLMVNSTLEPLNGLRAS' A
#
# COMPACT_ATOMS: atom_id res chain seq x y z
N MET A 1 0.86 -11.83 -8.73
CA MET A 1 0.19 -11.52 -10.01
C MET A 1 0.40 -10.07 -10.43
N LEU A 2 -0.06 -9.04 -9.70
CA LEU A 2 0.16 -7.65 -10.13
C LEU A 2 1.65 -7.25 -10.20
N ARG A 3 2.44 -7.56 -9.15
CA ARG A 3 3.89 -7.27 -9.13
C ARG A 3 4.63 -7.93 -10.29
N THR A 4 4.29 -9.19 -10.59
CA THR A 4 4.93 -9.98 -11.66
C THR A 4 4.51 -9.51 -13.06
N ALA A 5 3.30 -8.98 -13.21
CA ALA A 5 2.80 -8.44 -14.48
C ALA A 5 3.34 -7.04 -14.79
N HIS A 6 3.82 -6.30 -13.78
CA HIS A 6 4.33 -4.92 -13.91
C HIS A 6 5.71 -4.75 -13.25
N PRO A 7 6.76 -5.42 -13.75
CA PRO A 7 8.10 -5.34 -13.18
C PRO A 7 8.68 -3.91 -13.32
N GLY A 8 9.26 -3.38 -12.24
CA GLY A 8 9.85 -2.03 -12.21
C GLY A 8 8.85 -0.90 -12.47
N GLY A 9 7.55 -1.17 -12.34
CA GLY A 9 6.47 -0.21 -12.57
C GLY A 9 5.79 0.25 -11.28
N VAL A 10 5.01 1.32 -11.40
CA VAL A 10 4.06 1.75 -10.36
C VAL A 10 2.68 1.23 -10.73
N VAL A 11 2.03 0.54 -9.79
CA VAL A 11 0.65 0.04 -9.94
C VAL A 11 -0.24 0.80 -8.98
N VAL A 12 -1.36 1.32 -9.48
CA VAL A 12 -2.41 1.95 -8.67
C VAL A 12 -3.61 1.02 -8.63
N CYS A 13 -4.04 0.67 -7.42
CA CYS A 13 -5.19 -0.19 -7.18
C CYS A 13 -6.27 0.58 -6.42
N PHE A 14 -7.53 0.44 -6.83
CA PHE A 14 -8.68 1.04 -6.16
C PHE A 14 -9.52 -0.05 -5.51
N SER A 15 -9.96 0.18 -4.27
CA SER A 15 -10.78 -0.75 -3.50
C SER A 15 -11.49 0.00 -2.35
N HIS A 16 -12.32 -0.71 -1.60
CA HIS A 16 -12.89 -0.23 -0.34
C HIS A 16 -11.87 -0.32 0.82
N ALA A 17 -12.22 0.31 1.94
CA ALA A 17 -11.35 0.46 3.10
C ALA A 17 -10.83 -0.88 3.64
N ASP A 18 -11.69 -1.88 3.81
CA ASP A 18 -11.29 -3.12 4.50
C ASP A 18 -10.26 -3.96 3.72
N PRO A 19 -10.39 -4.19 2.40
CA PRO A 19 -9.31 -4.79 1.63
C PRO A 19 -8.00 -3.97 1.64
N ILE A 20 -8.09 -2.63 1.66
CA ILE A 20 -6.90 -1.78 1.76
C ILE A 20 -6.23 -1.94 3.13
N LYS A 21 -7.00 -1.93 4.23
CA LYS A 21 -6.51 -2.20 5.58
C LYS A 21 -5.82 -3.56 5.66
N ALA A 22 -6.42 -4.61 5.09
CA ALA A 22 -5.83 -5.94 5.06
C ALA A 22 -4.50 -5.97 4.29
N ALA A 23 -4.43 -5.32 3.14
CA ALA A 23 -3.21 -5.21 2.35
C ALA A 23 -2.10 -4.42 3.08
N VAL A 24 -2.46 -3.31 3.75
CA VAL A 24 -1.52 -2.52 4.55
C VAL A 24 -1.06 -3.29 5.78
N ALA A 25 -1.94 -4.00 6.49
CA ALA A 25 -1.58 -4.87 7.61
C ALA A 25 -0.58 -5.95 7.18
N HIS A 26 -0.86 -6.61 6.06
CA HIS A 26 0.06 -7.59 5.47
C HIS A 26 1.41 -6.96 5.13
N ALA A 27 1.44 -5.78 4.51
CA ALA A 27 2.67 -5.07 4.16
C ALA A 27 3.46 -4.59 5.40
N LEU A 28 2.78 -4.19 6.47
CA LEU A 28 3.39 -3.85 7.77
C LEU A 28 3.91 -5.09 8.53
N GLY A 29 3.57 -6.31 8.07
CA GLY A 29 3.87 -7.55 8.80
C GLY A 29 3.07 -7.70 10.10
N THR A 30 1.94 -7.00 10.24
CA THR A 30 1.09 -7.12 11.44
C THR A 30 0.09 -8.26 11.28
N HIS A 31 -0.34 -8.85 12.40
CA HIS A 31 -1.35 -9.90 12.37
C HIS A 31 -2.65 -9.35 11.77
N LEU A 32 -3.27 -10.11 10.87
CA LEU A 32 -4.43 -9.62 10.13
C LEU A 32 -5.58 -9.24 11.07
N ASP A 33 -5.76 -9.91 12.21
CA ASP A 33 -6.80 -9.58 13.20
C ASP A 33 -6.70 -8.13 13.72
N LEU A 34 -5.53 -7.51 13.62
CA LEU A 34 -5.29 -6.13 14.05
C LEU A 34 -5.62 -5.10 12.96
N PHE A 35 -6.02 -5.52 11.75
CA PHE A 35 -6.22 -4.61 10.61
C PHE A 35 -7.31 -3.55 10.85
N GLN A 36 -8.27 -3.83 11.72
CA GLN A 36 -9.31 -2.86 12.10
C GLN A 36 -8.75 -1.65 12.86
N ARG A 37 -7.50 -1.70 13.33
CA ARG A 37 -6.79 -0.55 13.93
C ARG A 37 -6.22 0.41 12.88
N ILE A 38 -6.16 0.00 11.62
CA ILE A 38 -5.69 0.82 10.51
C ILE A 38 -6.87 1.64 9.97
N VAL A 39 -6.73 2.96 9.96
CA VAL A 39 -7.74 3.87 9.41
C VAL A 39 -7.45 4.12 7.94
N ILE A 40 -8.48 3.98 7.09
CA ILE A 40 -8.44 4.34 5.66
C ILE A 40 -9.69 5.19 5.37
N SER A 41 -9.47 6.48 5.11
CA SER A 41 -10.48 7.47 4.77
C SER A 41 -10.83 7.42 3.29
N PRO A 42 -12.07 7.79 2.90
CA PRO A 42 -12.42 7.93 1.48
C PRO A 42 -11.47 8.89 0.75
N GLY A 43 -11.02 8.48 -0.44
CA GLY A 43 -10.11 9.29 -1.27
C GLY A 43 -8.68 9.40 -0.77
N SER A 44 -8.32 8.71 0.32
CA SER A 44 -6.93 8.67 0.77
C SER A 44 -6.08 7.69 -0.01
N VAL A 45 -4.76 7.89 0.04
CA VAL A 45 -3.78 7.05 -0.62
C VAL A 45 -2.83 6.44 0.42
N SER A 46 -2.53 5.16 0.23
CA SER A 46 -1.50 4.43 0.95
C SER A 46 -0.49 3.89 -0.05
N VAL A 47 0.80 3.93 0.31
CA VAL A 47 1.89 3.59 -0.59
C VAL A 47 2.73 2.49 0.04
N VAL A 48 2.93 1.40 -0.70
CA VAL A 48 3.79 0.28 -0.32
C VAL A 48 4.84 0.09 -1.41
N SER A 49 6.12 0.14 -1.02
CA SER A 49 7.23 -0.23 -1.88
C SER A 49 7.57 -1.70 -1.72
N TYR A 50 7.96 -2.29 -2.84
CA TYR A 50 8.06 -3.71 -3.04
C TYR A 50 9.33 -4.00 -3.85
N VAL A 51 10.43 -4.24 -3.12
CA VAL A 51 11.72 -4.61 -3.72
C VAL A 51 11.84 -6.13 -3.76
N GLU A 52 12.46 -6.67 -4.82
CA GLU A 52 12.69 -8.11 -4.95
C GLU A 52 13.68 -8.61 -3.88
N GLY A 53 13.34 -9.72 -3.22
CA GLY A 53 14.16 -10.28 -2.13
C GLY A 53 14.09 -9.52 -0.80
N GLN A 54 13.27 -8.48 -0.68
CA GLN A 54 13.13 -7.68 0.54
C GLN A 54 11.68 -7.70 1.07
N ALA A 55 11.55 -7.47 2.37
CA ALA A 55 10.24 -7.22 2.97
C ALA A 55 9.63 -5.92 2.40
N PRO A 56 8.30 -5.84 2.26
CA PRO A 56 7.63 -4.62 1.84
C PRO A 56 7.91 -3.45 2.79
N ALA A 57 8.01 -2.24 2.25
CA ALA A 57 8.11 -1.03 3.03
C ALA A 57 6.83 -0.20 2.87
N VAL A 58 6.16 0.11 3.97
CA VAL A 58 5.00 1.01 3.95
C VAL A 58 5.49 2.44 4.08
N LEU A 59 5.40 3.19 2.98
CA LEU A 59 5.92 4.55 2.90
C LEU A 59 4.91 5.58 3.38
N MET A 60 3.62 5.29 3.21
CA MET A 60 2.53 6.20 3.51
C MET A 60 1.25 5.41 3.79
N VAL A 61 0.47 5.87 4.76
CA VAL A 61 -0.84 5.29 5.07
C VAL A 61 -1.85 6.42 5.22
N ASN A 62 -2.99 6.27 4.55
CA ASN A 62 -4.15 7.16 4.73
C ASN A 62 -3.87 8.66 4.49
N SER A 63 -3.04 8.98 3.50
CA SER A 63 -2.73 10.37 3.18
C SER A 63 -3.81 10.99 2.29
N THR A 64 -4.22 12.21 2.63
CA THR A 64 -5.10 13.07 1.82
C THR A 64 -4.42 14.39 1.42
N LEU A 65 -3.13 14.54 1.74
CA LEU A 65 -2.48 15.85 1.80
C LEU A 65 -1.38 16.05 0.75
N GLU A 66 -0.84 14.98 0.15
CA GLU A 66 0.35 15.07 -0.72
C GLU A 66 0.11 14.58 -2.16
N PRO A 67 0.63 15.30 -3.18
CA PRO A 67 0.63 14.84 -4.57
C PRO A 67 1.49 13.58 -4.76
N LEU A 68 1.05 12.67 -5.63
CA LEU A 68 1.75 11.42 -5.93
C LEU A 68 2.88 11.56 -6.97
N ASN A 69 3.23 12.78 -7.38
CA ASN A 69 4.16 13.03 -8.48
C ASN A 69 5.61 12.57 -8.19
N GLY A 70 5.97 12.42 -6.92
CA GLY A 70 7.29 11.95 -6.48
C GLY A 70 7.43 10.44 -6.45
N LEU A 71 6.36 9.67 -6.66
CA LEU A 71 6.42 8.22 -6.55
C LEU A 71 7.18 7.62 -7.74
N ARG A 72 8.30 6.95 -7.44
CA ARG A 72 9.13 6.25 -8.42
C ARG A 72 9.12 4.76 -8.11
N ALA A 73 9.10 3.94 -9.16
CA ALA A 73 9.39 2.53 -9.00
C ALA A 73 10.84 2.37 -8.51
N SER A 74 11.01 1.45 -7.55
CA SER A 74 12.31 1.08 -6.98
C SER A 74 13.04 0.10 -7.88
#